data_AF-A0A5K1HDV7-F1
#
_entry.id   AF-A0A5K1HDV7-F1
#
_cell.length_a   1.000
_cell.length_b   1.000
_cell.length_c   1.000
_cell.angle_alpha   90.00
_cell.angle_beta   90.00
_cell.angle_gamma   90.00
#
_symmetry.space_group_name_H-M   'P 1'
#
loop_
_entity.id
_entity.type
_entity.pdbx_description
1 polymer ?
#
loop_
_entity_poly.entity_id
_entity_poly.type
_entity_poly.pdbx_seq_one_letter_code
_entity_poly.pdbx_strand_id
1 'polypeptide(L)'
;GQVFNSERKDHFMMEVWNPLGTVGVITAFNFPNAVFAWNAAIALICGDTVTWKGAPASSLVTIATAKIIGDVLKKNNINPNVLT
;
A
#
# COMPACT_ATOMS: atom_id res chain seq x y z
N GLY A 1 -2.92 15.48 -9.60
CA GLY A 1 -2.30 16.74 -9.18
C GLY A 1 -3.03 17.90 -9.81
N GLN A 2 -2.50 19.10 -9.66
CA GLN A 2 -3.07 20.35 -10.18
C GLN A 2 -2.28 20.87 -11.39
N VAL A 3 -2.94 21.65 -12.24
CA VAL A 3 -2.29 22.42 -13.31
C VAL A 3 -2.14 23.86 -12.82
N PHE A 4 -0.95 24.42 -12.96
CA PHE A 4 -0.63 25.77 -12.50
C PHE A 4 -0.34 26.69 -13.68
N ASN A 5 -0.65 27.98 -13.51
CA ASN A 5 -0.19 28.99 -14.45
C ASN A 5 1.31 29.16 -14.33
N SER A 6 2.03 28.97 -15.44
CA SER A 6 3.47 29.22 -15.50
C SER A 6 3.75 30.72 -15.58
N GLU A 7 4.71 31.21 -14.78
CA GLU A 7 5.27 32.56 -14.92
C GLU A 7 6.15 32.72 -16.18
N ARG A 8 6.60 31.60 -16.77
CA ARG A 8 7.47 31.57 -17.96
C ARG A 8 6.62 31.41 -19.21
N LYS A 9 6.87 32.26 -20.22
CA LYS A 9 6.20 32.22 -21.52
C LYS A 9 6.38 30.85 -22.19
N ASP A 10 5.33 30.34 -22.80
CA ASP A 10 5.30 29.06 -23.54
C ASP A 10 5.70 27.82 -22.71
N HIS A 11 5.54 27.88 -21.37
CA HIS A 11 5.77 26.76 -20.47
C HIS A 11 4.46 26.26 -19.85
N PHE A 12 4.35 24.94 -19.71
CA PHE A 12 3.26 24.27 -19.00
C PHE A 12 3.76 23.71 -17.67
N MET A 13 3.02 23.95 -16.59
CA MET A 13 3.37 23.48 -15.25
C MET A 13 2.23 22.63 -14.68
N MET A 14 2.55 21.41 -14.26
CA MET A 14 1.59 20.52 -13.62
C MET A 14 2.24 19.69 -12.54
N GLU A 15 1.44 19.25 -11.58
CA GLU A 15 1.81 18.28 -10.56
C GLU A 15 1.34 16.88 -10.94
N VAL A 16 2.28 15.93 -10.90
CA VAL A 16 2.05 14.52 -11.21
C VAL A 16 2.46 13.67 -10.02
N TRP A 17 1.55 12.81 -9.55
CA TRP A 17 1.83 11.81 -8.52
C TRP A 17 2.11 10.47 -9.20
N ASN A 18 3.13 9.76 -8.71
CA ASN A 18 3.48 8.42 -9.16
C ASN A 18 3.64 7.51 -7.93
N PRO A 19 3.48 6.18 -8.08
CA PRO A 19 3.80 5.24 -7.00
C PRO A 19 5.23 5.43 -6.51
N LEU A 20 5.44 5.22 -5.20
CA LEU A 20 6.76 5.29 -4.59
C LEU A 20 7.53 3.98 -4.77
N GLY A 21 6.87 2.83 -4.69
CA GLY A 21 7.46 1.50 -4.82
C GLY A 21 6.97 0.51 -3.75
N THR A 22 7.87 0.04 -2.89
CA THR A 22 7.53 -0.89 -1.80
C THR A 22 7.45 -0.17 -0.46
N VAL A 23 6.31 -0.33 0.22
CA VAL A 23 6.04 0.24 1.54
C VAL A 23 6.17 -0.85 2.60
N GLY A 24 7.07 -0.62 3.56
CA GLY A 24 7.20 -1.46 4.75
C GLY A 24 6.18 -1.07 5.82
N VAL A 25 5.40 -2.04 6.31
CA VAL A 25 4.44 -1.83 7.40
C VAL A 25 4.86 -2.67 8.60
N ILE A 26 5.11 -2.02 9.74
CA ILE A 26 5.46 -2.70 11.00
C ILE A 26 4.37 -2.39 12.01
N THR A 27 3.64 -3.41 12.49
CA THR A 27 2.50 -3.21 13.40
C THR A 27 2.77 -3.66 14.83
N ALA A 28 2.12 -3.00 15.79
CA ALA A 28 2.07 -3.38 17.19
C ALA A 28 0.94 -4.40 17.47
N PHE A 29 0.94 -5.00 18.67
CA PHE A 29 0.01 -6.09 19.03
C PHE A 29 -1.41 -5.62 19.38
N ASN A 30 -1.58 -4.36 19.79
CA ASN A 30 -2.86 -3.84 20.31
C ASN A 30 -3.89 -3.56 19.21
N PHE A 31 -3.43 -3.23 18.00
CA PHE A 31 -4.27 -3.09 16.80
C PHE A 31 -3.63 -3.89 15.65
N PRO A 32 -3.59 -5.23 15.78
CA PRO A 32 -2.68 -6.06 14.98
C PRO A 32 -3.08 -6.09 13.51
N ASN A 33 -4.35 -5.84 13.19
CA ASN A 33 -4.84 -5.75 11.82
C ASN A 33 -5.16 -4.30 11.37
N ALA A 34 -5.75 -3.47 12.22
CA ALA A 34 -6.27 -2.17 11.80
C ALA A 34 -5.16 -1.23 11.30
N VAL A 35 -4.03 -1.16 12.00
CA VAL A 35 -2.88 -0.34 11.58
C VAL A 35 -2.32 -0.82 10.25
N PHE A 36 -2.29 -2.14 10.03
CA PHE A 36 -1.91 -2.71 8.74
C PHE A 36 -2.90 -2.33 7.65
N ALA A 37 -4.19 -2.52 7.89
CA ALA A 37 -5.24 -2.29 6.90
C ALA A 37 -5.27 -0.83 6.40
N TRP A 38 -5.11 0.16 7.29
CA TRP A 38 -5.05 1.57 6.88
C TRP A 38 -3.88 1.86 5.96
N ASN A 39 -2.68 1.37 6.31
CA ASN A 39 -1.49 1.59 5.51
C ASN A 39 -1.56 0.82 4.18
N ALA A 40 -1.94 -0.46 4.23
CA ALA A 40 -2.01 -1.30 3.04
C ALA A 40 -3.07 -0.81 2.04
N ALA A 41 -4.25 -0.39 2.52
CA ALA A 41 -5.30 0.12 1.64
C ALA A 41 -4.84 1.38 0.87
N ILE A 42 -4.17 2.32 1.55
CA ILE A 42 -3.66 3.54 0.95
C ILE A 42 -2.49 3.24 0.00
N ALA A 43 -1.52 2.43 0.43
CA ALA A 43 -0.38 2.06 -0.40
C ALA A 43 -0.82 1.37 -1.70
N LEU A 44 -1.68 0.35 -1.59
CA LEU A 44 -2.15 -0.42 -2.74
C LEU A 44 -2.94 0.44 -3.74
N ILE A 45 -3.79 1.36 -3.28
CA ILE A 45 -4.53 2.26 -4.20
C ILE A 45 -3.62 3.33 -4.83
N CYS A 46 -2.54 3.72 -4.14
CA CYS A 46 -1.49 4.58 -4.69
C CYS A 46 -0.58 3.86 -5.68
N GLY A 47 -0.75 2.55 -5.87
CA GLY A 47 0.05 1.73 -6.79
C GLY A 47 1.33 1.17 -6.17
N ASP A 48 1.50 1.27 -4.85
CA ASP A 48 2.62 0.69 -4.11
C ASP A 48 2.38 -0.78 -3.77
N THR A 49 3.47 -1.51 -3.59
CA THR A 49 3.47 -2.87 -2.99
C THR A 49 3.70 -2.78 -1.49
N VAL A 50 3.33 -3.81 -0.73
CA VAL A 50 3.43 -3.81 0.74
C VAL A 50 4.23 -5.02 1.22
N THR A 51 5.16 -4.78 2.15
CA THR A 51 5.81 -5.83 2.95
C THR A 51 5.47 -5.63 4.42
N TRP A 52 4.84 -6.62 5.05
CA TRP A 52 4.27 -6.51 6.38
C TRP A 52 5.02 -7.34 7.42
N LYS A 53 5.54 -6.66 8.46
CA LYS A 53 6.09 -7.29 9.67
C LYS A 53 5.15 -7.08 10.86
N GLY A 54 4.25 -8.04 11.08
CA GLY A 54 3.36 -8.05 12.26
C GLY A 54 4.10 -8.21 13.59
N ALA A 55 3.39 -7.94 14.70
CA ALA A 55 3.89 -8.23 16.04
C ALA A 55 3.92 -9.76 16.30
N PRO A 56 4.99 -10.31 16.91
CA PRO A 56 5.08 -11.74 17.19
C PRO A 56 3.92 -12.29 18.04
N ALA A 57 3.43 -11.50 19.00
CA ALA A 57 2.33 -11.85 19.88
C ALA A 57 0.97 -11.99 19.17
N SER A 58 0.85 -11.51 17.93
CA SER A 58 -0.38 -11.53 17.13
C SER A 58 -0.16 -12.14 15.74
N SER A 59 0.80 -13.05 15.61
CA SER A 59 1.23 -13.63 14.32
C SER A 59 0.10 -14.34 13.56
N LEU A 60 -0.86 -14.96 14.27
CA LEU A 60 -2.02 -15.60 13.63
C LEU A 60 -2.91 -14.60 12.90
N VAL A 61 -3.05 -13.37 13.41
CA VAL A 61 -3.77 -12.30 12.72
C VAL A 61 -3.05 -11.94 11.43
N THR A 62 -1.72 -11.83 11.48
CA THR A 62 -0.91 -11.56 10.29
C THR A 62 -1.10 -12.61 9.20
N ILE A 63 -0.98 -13.89 9.56
CA ILE A 63 -1.14 -14.99 8.61
C ILE A 63 -2.58 -15.05 8.06
N ALA A 64 -3.59 -14.91 8.93
CA ALA A 64 -4.99 -14.99 8.52
C ALA A 64 -5.34 -13.87 7.52
N THR A 65 -4.97 -12.63 7.83
CA THR A 65 -5.21 -11.49 6.94
C THR A 65 -4.46 -11.64 5.62
N ALA A 66 -3.19 -12.04 5.64
CA ALA A 66 -2.40 -12.25 4.43
C ALA A 66 -3.02 -13.33 3.51
N LYS A 67 -3.59 -14.41 4.07
CA LYS A 67 -4.30 -15.43 3.31
C LYS A 67 -5.57 -14.89 2.64
N ILE A 68 -6.39 -14.14 3.38
CA ILE A 68 -7.62 -13.54 2.86
C ILE A 68 -7.31 -12.61 1.68
N ILE A 69 -6.29 -11.76 1.82
CA ILE A 69 -5.86 -10.87 0.74
C ILE A 69 -5.28 -11.67 -0.42
N GLY A 70 -4.44 -12.66 -0.14
CA GLY A 70 -3.86 -13.56 -1.14
C GLY A 70 -4.91 -14.25 -2.00
N ASP A 71 -6.03 -14.66 -1.42
CA ASP A 71 -7.15 -15.26 -2.17
C ASP A 71 -7.82 -14.25 -3.11
N VAL A 72 -7.98 -13.00 -2.69
CA VAL A 72 -8.51 -11.92 -3.55
C VAL A 72 -7.54 -11.62 -4.70
N LEU A 73 -6.24 -11.53 -4.43
CA LEU A 73 -5.23 -11.28 -5.46
C LEU A 73 -5.21 -12.39 -6.52
N LYS A 74 -5.23 -13.65 -6.09
CA LYS A 74 -5.30 -14.81 -6.99
C LYS A 74 -6.58 -14.82 -7.83
N LYS A 75 -7.74 -14.53 -7.24
CA LYS A 75 -9.03 -14.45 -7.95
C LYS A 75 -9.02 -13.40 -9.07
N ASN A 76 -8.17 -12.37 -8.95
CA ASN A 76 -8.04 -11.29 -9.92
C ASN A 76 -6.81 -11.43 -10.83
N ASN A 77 -6.13 -12.58 -10.84
CA ASN A 77 -4.89 -12.81 -11.59
C ASN A 77 -3.77 -11.79 -11.29
N ILE A 78 -3.73 -11.26 -10.07
CA ILE A 78 -2.67 -10.35 -9.61
C ILE A 78 -1.59 -11.19 -8.92
N ASN A 79 -0.32 -10.86 -9.17
CA ASN A 79 0.80 -11.48 -8.48
C ASN A 79 0.63 -11.31 -6.94
N PRO A 80 0.53 -12.39 -6.14
CA PRO A 80 0.34 -12.29 -4.70
C PRO A 80 1.43 -11.49 -3.99
N ASN A 81 2.63 -11.40 -4.56
CA ASN A 81 3.78 -10.69 -3.98
C ASN A 81 3.61 -9.15 -3.96
N VAL A 82 2.51 -8.61 -4.50
CA VAL A 82 2.14 -7.21 -4.19
C VAL A 82 1.87 -6.98 -2.70
N LEU A 83 1.64 -8.07 -1.94
CA LEU A 83 1.59 -8.07 -0.50
C LEU A 83 2.39 -9.26 0.07
N THR A 84 3.46 -8.97 0.82
CA THR A 84 4.39 -9.96 1.38
C THR A 84 4.51 -9.88 2.89
#